data_AF-A0A6J1NW44-F1
#
_entry.id   AF-A0A6J1NW44-F1
#
_cell.length_a   1.000
_cell.length_b   1.000
_cell.length_c   1.000
_cell.angle_alpha   90.00
_cell.angle_beta   90.00
_cell.angle_gamma   90.00
#
_symmetry.space_group_name_H-M   'P 1'
#
loop_
_entity.id
_entity.type
_entity.pdbx_description
1 polymer ?
#
loop_
_entity_poly.entity_id
_entity_poly.type
_entity_poly.pdbx_seq_one_letter_code
_entity_poly.pdbx_strand_id
1 'polypeptide(L)'
;MEVFKVIYEDDLDVSLVSSERSTNFDKSEIEKLKNLIKKYSSIILNKKNNGLSIKQKEEAWETITKEFNANNCTYRSVKQLKCKWEYMKKTARKEYGKLNRMRRQTGGGPPPSQKMETSETTHGQLKEEKCKLEIKMLKLQEQSFASDEKRKQELHELQVKKIKLEIELLNRKLQ
;
A
#
# COMPACT_ATOMS: atom_id res chain seq x y z
N MET A 1 -3.16 28.35 -0.90
CA MET A 1 -2.95 27.04 -0.23
C MET A 1 -3.86 26.01 -0.88
N GLU A 2 -3.50 25.55 -2.08
CA GLU A 2 -4.33 24.63 -2.89
C GLU A 2 -3.52 23.49 -3.50
N VAL A 3 -2.40 23.13 -2.88
CA VAL A 3 -1.51 22.07 -3.38
C VAL A 3 -1.83 20.66 -2.85
N PHE A 4 -2.85 20.51 -2.00
CA PHE A 4 -3.29 19.20 -1.51
C PHE A 4 -4.44 18.58 -2.32
N LYS A 5 -4.94 19.27 -3.35
CA LYS A 5 -6.11 18.82 -4.14
C LYS A 5 -5.78 17.99 -5.38
N VAL A 6 -4.53 17.95 -5.84
CA VAL A 6 -4.21 17.53 -7.24
C VAL A 6 -3.51 16.16 -7.37
N ILE A 7 -3.23 15.40 -6.30
CA ILE A 7 -2.43 14.15 -6.44
C ILE A 7 -3.20 12.86 -6.11
N TYR A 8 -4.52 12.92 -6.19
CA TYR A 8 -5.41 11.76 -6.33
C TYR A 8 -6.35 11.95 -7.53
N GLU A 9 -5.97 12.76 -8.53
CA GLU A 9 -6.67 12.90 -9.82
C GLU A 9 -6.25 11.81 -10.82
N ASP A 10 -6.25 10.56 -10.36
CA ASP A 10 -6.57 9.43 -11.24
C ASP A 10 -7.83 8.79 -10.65
N ASP A 11 -8.89 9.58 -10.64
CA ASP A 11 -10.23 9.08 -10.93
C ASP A 11 -10.17 8.42 -12.32
N LEU A 12 -9.62 7.20 -12.38
CA LEU A 12 -9.87 6.32 -13.50
C LEU A 12 -11.34 5.92 -13.39
N ASP A 13 -12.16 6.73 -14.06
CA ASP A 13 -13.60 6.61 -14.18
C ASP A 13 -14.01 5.16 -14.48
N VAL A 14 -14.53 4.50 -13.45
CA VAL A 14 -15.06 3.13 -13.52
C VAL A 14 -16.54 3.13 -13.92
N SER A 15 -17.10 4.27 -14.35
CA SER A 15 -18.51 4.39 -14.75
C SER A 15 -18.81 4.00 -16.21
N LEU A 16 -17.80 3.83 -17.07
CA LEU A 16 -18.00 3.53 -18.50
C LEU A 16 -17.74 2.07 -18.90
N VAL A 17 -18.29 1.10 -18.17
CA VAL A 17 -18.54 -0.23 -18.74
C VAL A 17 -19.90 -0.74 -18.26
N SER A 18 -20.88 -0.77 -19.17
CA SER A 18 -22.06 -1.61 -19.04
C SER A 18 -21.62 -3.07 -19.05
N SER A 19 -21.40 -3.63 -17.86
CA SER A 19 -21.12 -5.05 -17.66
C SER A 19 -22.37 -5.72 -17.12
N GLU A 20 -22.75 -6.83 -17.73
CA GLU A 20 -23.55 -7.86 -17.06
C GLU A 20 -23.03 -8.04 -15.64
N ARG A 21 -23.94 -8.16 -14.66
CA ARG A 21 -23.59 -8.20 -13.24
C ARG A 21 -22.55 -9.29 -13.01
N SER A 22 -21.28 -8.90 -12.83
CA SER A 22 -20.21 -9.86 -12.57
C SER A 22 -20.52 -10.60 -11.28
N THR A 23 -20.24 -11.90 -11.25
CA THR A 23 -20.42 -12.72 -10.04
C THR A 23 -19.76 -12.06 -8.83
N ASN A 24 -20.45 -12.07 -7.69
CA ASN A 24 -19.91 -11.46 -6.47
C ASN A 24 -18.59 -12.13 -6.07
N PHE A 25 -17.70 -11.35 -5.43
CA PHE A 25 -16.49 -11.91 -4.84
C PHE A 25 -16.82 -12.63 -3.55
N ASP A 26 -16.42 -13.89 -3.43
CA ASP A 26 -16.54 -14.65 -2.19
C ASP A 26 -15.57 -14.13 -1.12
N LYS A 27 -15.85 -14.43 0.15
CA LYS A 27 -14.96 -14.10 1.28
C LYS A 27 -13.57 -14.73 1.10
N SER A 28 -13.51 -15.98 0.62
CA SER A 28 -12.24 -16.66 0.35
C SER A 28 -11.44 -15.96 -0.76
N GLU A 29 -12.11 -15.56 -1.84
CA GLU A 29 -11.54 -14.78 -2.95
C GLU A 29 -11.00 -13.43 -2.45
N ILE A 30 -11.75 -12.74 -1.58
CA ILE A 30 -11.32 -11.46 -1.00
C ILE A 30 -10.05 -11.65 -0.15
N GLU A 31 -10.00 -12.68 0.68
CA GLU A 31 -8.84 -12.93 1.53
C GLU A 31 -7.61 -13.33 0.72
N LYS A 32 -7.80 -14.16 -0.31
CA LYS A 32 -6.74 -14.50 -1.27
C LYS A 32 -6.18 -13.25 -1.95
N LEU A 33 -7.05 -12.35 -2.42
CA LEU A 33 -6.63 -11.10 -3.05
C LEU A 33 -5.80 -10.23 -2.09
N LYS A 34 -6.18 -10.12 -0.81
CA LYS A 34 -5.39 -9.40 0.19
C LYS A 34 -4.01 -10.01 0.38
N ASN A 35 -3.93 -11.34 0.48
CA ASN A 35 -2.66 -12.03 0.69
C ASN A 35 -1.70 -11.84 -0.48
N LEU A 36 -2.20 -11.90 -1.72
CA LEU A 36 -1.39 -11.60 -2.91
C LEU A 36 -0.93 -10.14 -2.92
N ILE A 37 -1.81 -9.19 -2.63
CA ILE A 37 -1.41 -7.77 -2.59
C ILE A 37 -0.39 -7.50 -1.48
N LYS A 38 -0.50 -8.18 -0.34
CA LYS A 38 0.48 -8.10 0.76
C LYS A 38 1.85 -8.62 0.30
N LYS A 39 1.89 -9.74 -0.43
CA LYS A 39 3.11 -10.31 -1.03
C LYS A 39 3.79 -9.33 -2.00
N TYR A 40 3.00 -8.62 -2.82
CA TYR A 40 3.49 -7.64 -3.80
C TYR A 40 3.45 -6.17 -3.31
N SER A 41 3.37 -5.96 -1.99
CA SER A 41 3.11 -4.64 -1.40
C SER A 41 4.17 -3.59 -1.72
N SER A 42 5.44 -3.98 -1.80
CA SER A 42 6.57 -3.10 -2.14
C SER A 42 6.45 -2.46 -3.53
N ILE A 43 5.73 -3.10 -4.45
CA ILE A 43 5.54 -2.65 -5.83
C ILE A 43 4.17 -1.96 -5.97
N ILE A 44 3.10 -2.64 -5.55
CA ILE A 44 1.71 -2.17 -5.72
C ILE A 44 1.41 -0.94 -4.87
N LEU A 45 1.93 -0.87 -3.64
CA LEU A 45 1.70 0.25 -2.72
C LEU A 45 2.79 1.31 -2.79
N ASN A 46 3.71 1.20 -3.74
CA ASN A 46 4.77 2.17 -3.93
C ASN A 46 4.17 3.53 -4.34
N LYS A 47 4.54 4.60 -3.64
CA LYS A 47 4.09 5.97 -3.92
C LYS A 47 4.74 6.60 -5.16
N LYS A 48 5.82 6.00 -5.68
CA LYS A 48 6.50 6.49 -6.89
C LYS A 48 5.60 6.37 -8.12
N ASN A 49 5.68 7.37 -9.00
CA ASN A 49 4.92 7.47 -10.24
C ASN A 49 5.83 7.89 -11.42
N ASN A 50 6.96 7.19 -11.59
CA ASN A 50 7.77 7.30 -12.81
C ASN A 50 7.33 6.22 -13.82
N GLY A 51 7.60 6.42 -15.12
CA GLY A 51 7.17 5.48 -16.17
C GLY A 51 7.60 4.02 -15.93
N LEU A 52 8.77 3.81 -15.31
CA LEU A 52 9.23 2.47 -14.91
C LEU A 52 8.36 1.87 -13.79
N SER A 53 8.01 2.64 -12.76
CA SER A 53 7.13 2.18 -11.67
C SER A 53 5.71 1.88 -12.13
N ILE A 54 5.20 2.56 -13.15
CA ILE A 54 3.89 2.28 -13.74
C ILE A 54 3.92 0.89 -14.40
N LYS A 55 4.90 0.65 -15.28
CA LYS A 55 5.09 -0.66 -15.92
C LYS A 55 5.27 -1.79 -14.90
N GLN A 56 6.10 -1.57 -13.87
CA GLN A 56 6.30 -2.55 -12.79
C GLN A 56 5.00 -2.86 -12.03
N LYS A 57 4.15 -1.85 -11.79
CA LYS A 57 2.84 -2.06 -11.16
C LYS A 57 1.90 -2.83 -12.09
N GLU A 58 1.91 -2.55 -13.39
CA GLU A 58 1.11 -3.28 -14.39
C GLU A 58 1.52 -4.76 -14.45
N GLU A 59 2.81 -5.04 -14.58
CA GLU A 59 3.37 -6.41 -14.56
C GLU A 59 3.07 -7.15 -13.24
N ALA A 60 3.15 -6.45 -12.11
CA ALA A 60 2.79 -7.02 -10.82
C ALA A 60 1.30 -7.38 -10.74
N TRP A 61 0.42 -6.53 -11.29
CA TRP A 61 -1.01 -6.83 -11.37
C TRP A 61 -1.33 -8.00 -12.29
N GLU A 62 -0.63 -8.15 -13.41
CA GLU A 62 -0.74 -9.33 -14.26
C GLU A 62 -0.31 -10.60 -13.53
N THR A 63 0.81 -10.53 -12.80
CA THR A 63 1.32 -11.65 -12.00
C THR A 63 0.36 -12.04 -10.90
N ILE A 64 -0.19 -11.07 -10.17
CA ILE A 64 -1.25 -11.29 -9.18
C ILE A 64 -2.46 -11.96 -9.82
N THR A 65 -2.86 -11.53 -11.02
CA THR A 65 -4.02 -12.10 -11.71
C THR A 65 -3.78 -13.55 -12.11
N LYS A 66 -2.58 -13.87 -12.61
CA LYS A 66 -2.16 -15.24 -12.91
C LYS A 66 -2.19 -16.11 -11.65
N GLU A 67 -1.56 -15.68 -10.55
CA GLU A 67 -1.57 -16.42 -9.27
C GLU A 67 -2.97 -16.55 -8.67
N PHE A 68 -3.80 -15.51 -8.80
CA PHE A 68 -5.16 -15.51 -8.30
C PHE A 68 -5.99 -16.56 -9.04
N ASN A 69 -5.97 -16.55 -10.36
CA ASN A 69 -6.78 -17.44 -11.20
C ASN A 69 -6.26 -18.89 -11.24
N ALA A 70 -4.97 -19.12 -11.02
CA ALA A 70 -4.38 -20.47 -11.06
C ALA A 70 -5.09 -21.48 -10.15
N ASN A 71 -5.60 -21.02 -9.01
CA ASN A 71 -6.33 -21.84 -8.03
C ASN A 71 -7.69 -21.22 -7.69
N ASN A 72 -8.37 -20.58 -8.65
CA ASN A 72 -9.70 -20.02 -8.42
C ASN A 72 -10.71 -20.65 -9.37
N CYS A 73 -11.89 -20.99 -8.84
CA CYS A 73 -12.96 -21.57 -9.66
C CYS A 73 -13.50 -20.57 -10.69
N THR A 74 -13.49 -19.27 -10.36
CA THR A 74 -14.00 -18.21 -11.21
C THR A 74 -12.85 -17.38 -11.79
N TYR A 75 -12.80 -17.24 -13.11
CA TYR A 75 -11.82 -16.34 -13.72
C TYR A 75 -12.13 -14.89 -13.38
N ARG A 76 -11.12 -14.14 -12.94
CA ARG A 76 -11.18 -12.69 -12.70
C ARG A 76 -10.15 -11.97 -13.55
N SER A 77 -10.56 -10.92 -14.26
CA SER A 77 -9.64 -10.10 -15.02
C SER A 77 -8.84 -9.16 -14.12
N VAL A 78 -7.68 -8.69 -14.60
CA VAL A 78 -6.86 -7.68 -13.93
C VAL A 78 -7.70 -6.47 -13.51
N LYS A 79 -8.59 -6.01 -14.41
CA LYS A 79 -9.49 -4.88 -14.17
C LYS A 79 -10.42 -5.16 -12.99
N GLN A 80 -11.03 -6.34 -12.92
CA GLN A 80 -11.93 -6.71 -11.81
C GLN A 80 -11.19 -6.75 -10.47
N LEU A 81 -9.98 -7.32 -10.43
CA LEU A 81 -9.17 -7.38 -9.21
C LEU A 81 -8.74 -5.98 -8.73
N LYS A 82 -8.29 -5.12 -9.65
CA LYS A 82 -8.00 -3.71 -9.37
C LYS A 82 -9.22 -2.98 -8.80
N CYS A 83 -10.37 -3.09 -9.47
CA CYS A 83 -11.62 -2.46 -9.02
C CYS A 83 -12.03 -2.94 -7.62
N LYS A 84 -11.94 -4.26 -7.36
CA LYS A 84 -12.27 -4.83 -6.05
C LYS A 84 -11.35 -4.30 -4.96
N TRP A 85 -10.05 -4.20 -5.23
CA TRP A 85 -9.08 -3.62 -4.30
C TRP A 85 -9.34 -2.15 -4.01
N GLU A 86 -9.63 -1.34 -5.03
CA GLU A 86 -9.99 0.07 -4.84
C GLU A 86 -11.26 0.23 -4.00
N TYR A 87 -12.28 -0.58 -4.28
CA TYR A 87 -13.49 -0.63 -3.46
C TYR A 87 -13.18 -0.98 -2.00
N MET A 88 -12.32 -1.96 -1.76
CA MET A 88 -11.91 -2.33 -0.39
C MET A 88 -11.20 -1.19 0.33
N LYS A 89 -10.28 -0.49 -0.35
CA LYS A 89 -9.62 0.69 0.21
C LYS A 89 -10.63 1.80 0.53
N LYS A 90 -11.59 2.06 -0.36
CA LYS A 90 -12.65 3.06 -0.16
C LYS A 90 -13.52 2.72 1.06
N THR A 91 -13.94 1.46 1.17
CA THR A 91 -14.72 0.97 2.30
C THR A 91 -13.93 1.08 3.61
N ALA A 92 -12.66 0.67 3.62
CA ALA A 92 -11.80 0.80 4.79
C ALA A 92 -11.65 2.27 5.25
N ARG A 93 -11.45 3.21 4.32
CA ARG A 93 -11.40 4.65 4.63
C ARG A 93 -12.72 5.15 5.21
N LYS A 94 -13.86 4.71 4.66
CA LYS A 94 -15.21 5.09 5.14
C LYS A 94 -15.44 4.61 6.58
N GLU A 95 -15.16 3.34 6.87
CA GLU A 95 -15.33 2.79 8.21
C GLU A 95 -14.36 3.44 9.21
N TYR A 96 -13.11 3.68 8.82
CA TYR A 96 -12.17 4.45 9.64
C TYR A 96 -12.66 5.87 9.95
N GLY A 97 -13.25 6.55 8.96
CA GLY A 97 -13.87 7.86 9.14
C GLY A 97 -15.06 7.84 10.11
N LYS A 98 -15.93 6.82 10.03
CA LYS A 98 -17.04 6.63 10.97
C LYS A 98 -16.53 6.40 12.39
N LEU A 99 -15.56 5.50 12.57
CA LEU A 99 -14.96 5.21 13.88
C LEU A 99 -14.33 6.46 14.49
N ASN A 100 -13.60 7.25 13.69
CA ASN A 100 -13.02 8.51 14.16
C ASN A 100 -14.09 9.55 14.51
N ARG A 101 -15.21 9.61 13.78
CA ARG A 101 -16.33 10.50 14.10
C ARG A 101 -17.02 10.09 15.40
N MET A 102 -17.35 8.81 15.56
CA MET A 102 -17.93 8.27 16.81
C MET A 102 -17.01 8.55 18.00
N ARG A 103 -15.70 8.34 17.85
CA ARG A 103 -14.71 8.61 18.91
C ARG A 103 -14.59 10.10 19.27
N ARG A 104 -14.89 11.00 18.33
CA ARG A 104 -14.80 12.46 18.50
C ARG A 104 -16.15 13.09 18.86
N GLN A 105 -17.22 12.32 19.00
CA GLN A 105 -18.47 12.81 19.58
C GLN A 105 -18.29 12.97 21.09
N THR A 106 -17.89 14.17 21.51
CA THR A 106 -18.03 14.66 22.89
C THR A 106 -19.15 15.69 22.88
N GLY A 107 -20.39 15.21 22.82
CA GLY A 107 -21.56 16.07 22.67
C GLY A 107 -22.59 15.79 23.74
N GLY A 108 -22.23 15.92 25.02
CA GLY A 108 -23.11 16.16 26.18
C GLY A 108 -24.43 15.36 26.34
N GLY A 109 -24.64 14.29 25.57
CA GLY A 109 -25.87 13.53 25.53
C GLY A 109 -25.75 12.25 26.36
N PRO A 110 -26.86 11.76 26.93
CA PRO A 110 -26.85 10.54 27.73
C PRO A 110 -26.36 9.34 26.90
N PRO A 111 -25.59 8.43 27.52
CA PRO A 111 -24.94 7.33 26.83
C PRO A 111 -25.96 6.40 26.15
N PRO A 112 -25.68 5.91 24.93
CA PRO A 112 -26.53 4.93 24.29
C PRO A 112 -26.50 3.62 25.09
N SER A 113 -27.67 3.16 25.53
CA SER A 113 -27.86 1.91 26.26
C SER A 113 -27.65 0.72 25.31
N GLN A 114 -26.41 0.25 25.20
CA GLN A 114 -26.11 -1.04 24.57
C GLN A 114 -25.76 -2.08 25.62
N LYS A 115 -26.72 -2.99 25.85
CA LYS A 115 -26.43 -4.33 26.38
C LYS A 115 -25.66 -5.09 25.31
N MET A 116 -24.48 -5.63 25.64
CA MET A 116 -23.89 -6.82 25.03
C MET A 116 -22.62 -7.20 25.81
N GLU A 117 -22.71 -8.27 26.60
CA GLU A 117 -21.55 -9.02 27.08
C GLU A 117 -20.87 -9.71 25.88
N THR A 118 -19.53 -9.69 25.83
CA THR A 118 -18.68 -10.91 25.85
C THR A 118 -17.21 -10.59 25.63
N SER A 119 -16.38 -11.24 26.45
CA SER A 119 -14.91 -11.33 26.45
C SER A 119 -14.13 -10.05 26.81
N GLU A 120 -13.74 -10.01 28.08
CA GLU A 120 -12.80 -9.06 28.66
C GLU A 120 -11.40 -9.23 28.01
N THR A 121 -11.05 -8.35 27.10
CA THR A 121 -9.67 -7.88 26.96
C THR A 121 -9.76 -6.36 26.96
N THR A 122 -9.26 -5.76 28.04
CA THR A 122 -9.54 -4.36 28.35
C THR A 122 -9.13 -3.44 27.20
N HIS A 123 -10.02 -2.50 26.85
CA HIS A 123 -9.86 -1.50 25.79
C HIS A 123 -8.52 -0.71 25.84
N GLY A 124 -7.85 -0.69 27.00
CA GLY A 124 -6.51 -0.13 27.20
C GLY A 124 -5.39 -0.98 26.60
N GLN A 125 -5.42 -2.30 26.82
CA GLN A 125 -4.39 -3.23 26.35
C GLN A 125 -4.34 -3.30 24.81
N LEU A 126 -5.51 -3.31 24.16
CA LEU A 126 -5.58 -3.33 22.68
C LEU A 126 -5.13 -2.00 22.05
N LYS A 127 -5.34 -0.85 22.72
CA LYS A 127 -4.82 0.45 22.27
C LYS A 127 -3.31 0.53 22.43
N GLU A 128 -2.79 0.05 23.55
CA GLU A 128 -1.36 0.06 23.84
C GLU A 128 -0.60 -0.86 22.87
N GLU A 129 -1.07 -2.08 22.66
CA GLU A 129 -0.49 -3.01 21.69
C GLU A 129 -0.59 -2.49 20.26
N LYS A 130 -1.71 -1.85 19.90
CA LYS A 130 -1.84 -1.21 18.58
C LYS A 130 -0.84 -0.04 18.41
N CYS A 131 -0.65 0.80 19.42
CA CYS A 131 0.34 1.88 19.38
C CYS A 131 1.78 1.35 19.35
N LYS A 132 2.10 0.30 20.11
CA LYS A 132 3.41 -0.36 20.08
C LYS A 132 3.72 -0.95 18.70
N LEU A 133 2.73 -1.59 18.07
CA LEU A 133 2.86 -2.13 16.71
C LEU A 133 3.05 -1.03 15.66
N GLU A 134 2.31 0.08 15.76
CA GLU A 134 2.44 1.23 14.85
C GLU A 134 3.83 1.88 14.97
N ILE A 135 4.31 2.11 16.19
CA ILE A 135 5.67 2.65 16.43
C ILE A 135 6.74 1.70 15.90
N LYS A 136 6.57 0.38 16.08
CA LYS A 136 7.50 -0.63 15.55
C LYS A 136 7.52 -0.64 14.02
N MET A 137 6.35 -0.51 13.40
CA MET A 137 6.20 -0.47 11.95
C MET A 137 6.84 0.79 11.36
N LEU A 138 6.64 1.96 11.98
CA LEU A 138 7.25 3.22 11.55
C LEU A 138 8.78 3.20 11.72
N LYS A 139 9.29 2.68 12.84
CA LYS A 139 10.75 2.51 13.05
C LYS A 139 11.40 1.59 12.02
N LEU A 140 10.74 0.49 11.66
CA LEU A 140 11.21 -0.40 10.60
C LEU A 140 11.23 0.30 9.22
N GLN A 141 10.22 1.12 8.95
CA GLN A 141 10.18 1.93 7.74
C GLN A 141 11.33 2.94 7.70
N GLU A 142 11.57 3.69 8.78
CA GLU A 142 12.68 4.64 8.89
C GLU A 142 14.05 3.97 8.72
N GLN A 143 14.28 2.79 9.32
CA GLN A 143 15.51 2.03 9.14
C GLN A 143 15.72 1.56 7.69
N SER A 144 14.64 1.18 7.00
CA SER A 144 14.69 0.85 5.57
C SER A 144 15.07 2.07 4.72
N PHE A 145 14.49 3.24 5.01
CA PHE A 145 14.79 4.49 4.31
C PHE A 145 16.20 4.99 4.60
N ALA A 146 16.67 4.91 5.84
CA ALA A 146 18.04 5.26 6.22
C ALA A 146 19.07 4.33 5.55
N SER A 147 18.76 3.04 5.43
CA SER A 147 19.61 2.08 4.71
C SER A 147 19.64 2.36 3.20
N ASP A 148 18.51 2.73 2.61
CA ASP A 148 18.42 3.07 1.19
C ASP A 148 19.12 4.40 0.86
N GLU A 149 19.06 5.39 1.75
CA GLU A 149 19.79 6.66 1.61
C GLU A 149 21.31 6.44 1.74
N LYS A 150 21.73 5.62 2.71
CA LYS A 150 23.13 5.23 2.89
C LYS A 150 23.67 4.46 1.68
N ARG A 151 22.89 3.53 1.12
CA ARG A 151 23.25 2.80 -0.12
C ARG A 151 23.44 3.74 -1.32
N LYS A 152 22.62 4.79 -1.43
CA LYS A 152 22.80 5.81 -2.50
C LYS A 152 24.09 6.61 -2.29
N GLN A 153 24.42 6.97 -1.05
CA GLN A 153 25.67 7.69 -0.73
C GLN A 153 26.90 6.81 -1.01
N GLU A 154 26.88 5.54 -0.59
CA GLU A 154 27.96 4.58 -0.88
C GLU A 154 28.15 4.36 -2.39
N LEU A 155 27.05 4.26 -3.15
CA LEU A 155 27.11 4.16 -4.60
C LEU A 155 27.74 5.40 -5.25
N HIS A 156 27.37 6.60 -4.80
CA HIS A 156 27.96 7.84 -5.28
C HIS A 156 29.47 7.91 -4.98
N GLU A 157 29.87 7.50 -3.78
CA GLU A 157 31.28 7.47 -3.39
C GLU A 157 32.09 6.48 -4.26
N LEU A 158 31.54 5.31 -4.56
CA LEU A 158 32.14 4.34 -5.47
C LEU A 158 32.26 4.88 -6.90
N GLN A 159 31.24 5.58 -7.39
CA GLN A 159 31.28 6.24 -8.71
C GLN A 159 32.40 7.28 -8.77
N VAL A 160 32.56 8.10 -7.73
CA VAL A 160 33.65 9.09 -7.66
C VAL A 160 35.02 8.42 -7.60
N LYS A 161 35.18 7.35 -6.80
CA LYS A 161 36.45 6.58 -6.72
C LYS A 161 36.81 5.96 -8.07
N LYS A 162 35.82 5.40 -8.77
CA LYS A 162 36.02 4.83 -10.12
C LYS A 162 36.53 5.89 -11.10
N ILE A 163 35.90 7.07 -11.16
CA ILE A 163 36.32 8.16 -12.04
C ILE A 163 37.76 8.61 -11.74
N LYS A 164 38.13 8.74 -10.45
CA LYS A 164 39.49 9.12 -10.06
C LYS A 164 40.54 8.12 -10.56
N LEU A 165 40.27 6.83 -10.40
CA LEU A 165 41.18 5.78 -10.88
C LEU A 165 41.29 5.75 -12.40
N GLU A 166 40.18 5.97 -13.12
CA GLU A 166 40.20 6.07 -14.59
C GLU A 166 41.06 7.24 -15.07
N ILE A 167 40.94 8.40 -14.42
CA ILE A 167 41.79 9.58 -14.70
C ILE A 167 43.26 9.25 -14.43
N GLU A 168 43.58 8.64 -13.29
CA GLU A 168 44.95 8.26 -12.96
C GLU A 168 45.54 7.28 -13.99
N LEU A 169 44.74 6.31 -14.43
CA LEU A 169 45.14 5.32 -15.43
C LEU A 169 45.35 5.94 -16.81
N LEU A 170 44.54 6.95 -17.18
CA LEU A 170 44.74 7.75 -18.40
C LEU A 170 46.02 8.59 -18.31
N ASN A 171 46.27 9.24 -17.17
CA ASN A 171 47.48 10.04 -16.95
C ASN A 171 48.76 9.19 -17.06
N ARG A 172 48.74 7.95 -16.54
CA ARG A 172 49.86 7.00 -16.69
C ARG A 172 50.09 6.51 -18.12
N LYS A 173 49.04 6.46 -18.96
CA LYS A 173 49.15 6.06 -20.37
C LYS A 173 49.65 7.18 -21.29
N LEU A 174 49.60 8.42 -20.81
CA LEU A 174 50.05 9.62 -21.53
C LEU A 174 51.51 9.98 -21.23
N GLN A 175 52.16 9.27 -20.31
CA GLN A 175 53.61 9.33 -20.03
C GLN A 175 54.31 8.19 -20.77
#